data_AF-A0A6L7X8C3-F1
#
_entry.id   AF-A0A6L7X8C3-F1
#
_cell.length_a   1.000
_cell.length_b   1.000
_cell.length_c   1.000
_cell.angle_alpha   90.00
_cell.angle_beta   90.00
_cell.angle_gamma   90.00
#
_symmetry.space_group_name_H-M   'P 1'
#
loop_
_entity.id
_entity.type
_entity.pdbx_description
1 polymer ?
#
loop_
_entity_poly.entity_id
_entity_poly.type
_entity_poly.pdbx_seq_one_letter_code
_entity_poly.pdbx_strand_id
1 'polypeptide(L)' 'MSDDRQPPADQDVRERFINELDTSFFLEAGAGSGKTSVIVARIVNLVRNGRQLSEIVAITFTEKAAGELR' A
#
# COMPACT_ATOMS: atom_id res chain seq x y z
N MET A 1 -0.02 22.08 14.19
CA MET A 1 1.33 21.85 13.62
C MET A 1 1.13 21.10 12.32
N SER A 2 0.99 21.85 11.23
CA SER A 2 1.01 21.27 9.89
C SER A 2 2.41 20.74 9.68
N ASP A 3 2.52 19.44 9.45
CA ASP A 3 3.80 18.77 9.24
C ASP A 3 4.38 19.22 7.89
N ASP A 4 5.35 20.14 7.94
CA ASP A 4 6.03 20.79 6.80
C ASP A 4 6.96 19.84 6.02
N ARG A 5 6.72 18.53 6.10
CA ARG A 5 7.49 17.54 5.36
C ARG A 5 7.04 17.58 3.91
N GLN A 6 7.90 18.12 3.06
CA GLN A 6 7.76 18.02 1.61
C GLN A 6 7.48 16.54 1.25
N PRO A 7 6.42 16.27 0.45
CA PRO A 7 6.07 14.91 0.10
C PRO A 7 7.24 14.21 -0.59
N PRO A 8 7.38 12.89 -0.40
CA PRO A 8 8.38 12.10 -1.13
C PRO A 8 8.33 12.36 -2.64
N ALA A 9 9.47 12.29 -3.32
CA ALA A 9 9.53 12.52 -4.76
C ALA A 9 8.70 11.51 -5.59
N ASP A 10 8.34 10.36 -4.99
CA ASP A 10 7.50 9.32 -5.59
C ASP A 10 6.02 9.43 -5.17
N GLN A 11 5.60 10.54 -4.56
CA GLN A 11 4.24 10.70 -4.02
C GLN A 11 3.14 10.42 -5.05
N ASP A 12 3.29 10.91 -6.28
CA ASP A 12 2.31 10.67 -7.36
C ASP A 12 2.17 9.16 -7.66
N VAL A 13 3.28 8.42 -7.65
CA VAL A 13 3.26 6.95 -7.87
C VAL A 13 2.54 6.25 -6.71
N ARG A 14 2.76 6.71 -5.47
CA ARG A 14 2.08 6.19 -4.29
C ARG A 14 0.58 6.42 -4.38
N GLU A 15 0.15 7.61 -4.75
CA GLU A 15 -1.27 7.97 -4.87
C GLU A 15 -1.97 7.17 -5.94
N ARG A 16 -1.33 6.99 -7.10
CA ARG A 16 -1.84 6.12 -8.17
C ARG A 16 -1.98 4.69 -7.69
N PHE A 17 -0.94 4.13 -7.06
CA PHE A 17 -1.01 2.78 -6.50
C PHE A 17 -2.06 2.66 -5.38
N ILE A 18 -2.34 3.70 -4.61
CA ILE A 18 -3.31 3.61 -3.51
C ILE A 18 -4.76 3.74 -4.02
N ASN A 19 -4.99 4.45 -5.13
CA ASN A 19 -6.34 4.82 -5.58
C ASN A 19 -6.78 4.15 -6.89
N GLU A 20 -5.88 3.71 -7.78
CA GLU A 20 -6.22 2.98 -9.01
C GLU A 20 -6.46 1.49 -8.69
N LEU A 21 -7.63 1.18 -8.13
CA LEU A 21 -7.92 -0.13 -7.52
C LEU A 21 -8.08 -1.28 -8.52
N ASP A 22 -8.51 -0.98 -9.75
CA ASP A 22 -8.71 -1.97 -10.81
C ASP A 22 -7.50 -2.09 -11.77
N THR A 23 -6.36 -1.53 -11.39
CA THR A 23 -5.10 -1.59 -12.15
C THR A 23 -4.08 -2.47 -11.44
N SER A 24 -3.40 -3.35 -12.20
CA SER A 24 -2.28 -4.15 -11.71
C SER A 24 -0.99 -3.35 -11.75
N PHE A 25 -0.23 -3.36 -10.65
CA PHE A 25 1.03 -2.63 -10.53
C PHE A 25 2.19 -3.59 -10.31
N PHE A 26 3.32 -3.30 -10.96
CA PHE A 26 4.63 -3.79 -10.56
C PHE A 26 5.38 -2.63 -9.92
N LEU A 27 5.79 -2.79 -8.66
CA LEU A 27 6.47 -1.76 -7.89
C LEU A 27 7.88 -2.22 -7.54
N GLU A 28 8.86 -1.41 -7.88
CA GLU A 28 10.22 -1.53 -7.39
C GLU A 28 10.44 -0.49 -6.29
N ALA A 29 10.90 -0.93 -5.12
CA ALA A 29 11.08 -0.06 -3.97
C ALA A 29 12.26 -0.51 -3.12
N GLY A 30 13.15 0.42 -2.77
CA GLY A 30 14.29 0.16 -1.89
C GLY A 30 13.88 -0.21 -0.46
N ALA A 31 14.84 -0.71 0.32
CA ALA A 31 14.65 -0.91 1.76
C ALA A 31 14.28 0.41 2.45
N GLY A 32 13.38 0.37 3.44
CA GLY A 32 12.95 1.58 4.18
C GLY A 32 12.03 2.54 3.44
N SER A 33 11.68 2.30 2.17
CA SER A 33 10.81 3.16 1.35
C SER A 33 9.33 3.22 1.77
N GLY A 34 8.92 2.51 2.81
CA GLY A 34 7.52 2.46 3.25
C GLY A 34 6.59 1.62 2.37
N LYS A 35 7.13 0.67 1.60
CA LYS A 35 6.36 -0.25 0.75
C LYS A 35 5.20 -0.97 1.48
N THR A 36 5.42 -1.42 2.71
CA THR A 36 4.37 -2.07 3.51
C THR A 36 3.23 -1.09 3.79
N SER A 37 3.54 0.16 4.13
CA SER A 37 2.53 1.19 4.44
C SER A 37 1.64 1.50 3.23
N VAL A 38 2.20 1.58 2.02
CA VAL A 38 1.38 1.82 0.81
C VAL A 38 0.55 0.60 0.42
N ILE A 39 1.05 -0.63 0.64
CA ILE A 39 0.27 -1.86 0.43
C ILE A 39 -0.93 -1.90 1.39
N VAL A 40 -0.72 -1.60 2.68
CA VAL A 40 -1.80 -1.51 3.67
C VAL A 40 -2.81 -0.43 3.28
N ALA A 41 -2.36 0.76 2.89
CA ALA A 41 -3.23 1.84 2.45
C ALA A 41 -4.10 1.42 1.23
N ARG A 42 -3.52 0.70 0.26
CA ARG A 42 -4.28 0.16 -0.88
C ARG A 42 -5.33 -0.86 -0.45
N ILE A 43 -5.01 -1.79 0.47
CA ILE A 43 -5.97 -2.76 1.00
C ILE A 43 -7.12 -2.05 1.71
N VAL A 44 -6.83 -1.05 2.53
CA VAL A 44 -7.85 -0.21 3.19
C VAL A 44 -8.74 0.47 2.15
N ASN A 45 -8.17 1.00 1.08
CA ASN A 45 -8.94 1.62 0.01
C ASN A 45 -9.80 0.62 -0.78
N LEU A 46 -9.33 -0.60 -1.03
CA LEU A 46 -10.16 -1.67 -1.62
C LEU A 46 -11.41 -1.91 -0.76
N VAL A 47 -11.23 -2.03 0.55
CA VAL A 47 -12.34 -2.25 1.49
C VAL A 47 -13.28 -1.05 1.54
N ARG A 48 -12.74 0.18 1.60
CA ARG A 48 -13.54 1.41 1.56
C ARG A 48 -14.37 1.56 0.28
N ASN A 49 -13.90 0.98 -0.82
CA ASN A 49 -14.61 0.97 -2.11
C ASN A 49 -15.48 -0.29 -2.30
N GLY A 50 -15.81 -0.99 -1.22
CA GLY A 50 -16.85 -2.04 -1.21
C GLY A 50 -16.35 -3.45 -1.49
N ARG A 51 -15.04 -3.68 -1.64
CA ARG A 51 -14.48 -5.05 -1.66
C ARG A 51 -14.56 -5.64 -0.25
N GLN A 52 -14.96 -6.90 -0.14
CA GLN A 52 -14.94 -7.58 1.15
C GLN A 52 -13.50 -7.98 1.48
N LEU A 53 -13.09 -7.90 2.74
CA LEU A 53 -11.73 -8.30 3.13
C LEU A 53 -11.44 -9.78 2.77
N SER A 54 -12.47 -10.63 2.82
CA SER A 54 -12.40 -12.03 2.39
C SER A 54 -12.11 -12.24 0.90
N GLU A 55 -12.27 -11.21 0.07
CA GLU A 55 -11.95 -11.23 -1.37
C GLU A 55 -10.49 -10.80 -1.65
N ILE A 56 -9.75 -10.39 -0.62
CA ILE A 56 -8.39 -9.87 -0.74
C ILE A 56 -7.39 -10.88 -0.18
N VAL A 57 -6.40 -11.25 -0.99
CA VAL A 57 -5.28 -12.11 -0.57
C VAL A 57 -3.99 -11.31 -0.65
N ALA A 58 -3.29 -11.18 0.49
CA ALA A 58 -1.95 -10.62 0.55
C ALA A 58 -0.93 -11.74 0.78
N ILE A 59 0.09 -11.82 -0.08
CA ILE A 59 1.12 -12.86 -0.05
C ILE A 59 2.47 -12.21 0.24
N THR A 60 3.20 -12.74 1.21
CA THR A 60 4.54 -12.27 1.59
C THR A 60 5.51 -13.44 1.73
N PHE A 61 6.81 -13.19 1.57
CA PHE A 61 7.83 -14.25 1.62
C PHE A 61 8.03 -14.89 3.00
N THR A 62 7.74 -14.17 4.09
CA THR A 62 7.96 -14.67 5.46
C THR A 62 6.73 -14.49 6.34
N GLU A 63 6.56 -15.36 7.32
CA GLU A 63 5.53 -15.25 8.36
C GLU A 63 5.64 -13.94 9.15
N LYS A 64 6.87 -13.44 9.38
CA LYS A 64 7.07 -12.15 10.05
C LYS A 64 6.47 -11.01 9.23
N ALA A 65 6.72 -10.98 7.93
CA ALA A 65 6.14 -9.97 7.04
C ALA A 65 4.61 -10.11 6.91
N ALA A 66 4.09 -11.33 6.91
CA ALA A 66 2.64 -11.56 6.95
C ALA A 66 2.03 -11.03 8.26
N GLY A 67 2.74 -11.21 9.38
CA GLY A 67 2.33 -10.68 10.68
C GLY A 67 2.28 -9.15 10.75
N GLU A 68 3.04 -8.43 9.92
CA GLU A 68 2.96 -6.96 9.81
C GLU A 68 1.68 -6.49 9.09
N LEU A 69 0.98 -7.38 8.38
CA LEU A 69 -0.26 -7.09 7.64
C LEU A 69 -1.54 -7.50 8.41
N ARG A 70 -1.40 -8.16 9.56
CA ARG A 70 -2.53 -8.61 10.39
C ARG A 70 -3.22 -7.47 11.14
#